data_AF-A0A7J3I3Q3-F1
#
_entry.id   AF-A0A7J3I3Q3-F1
#
_cell.length_a   1.000
_cell.length_b   1.000
_cell.length_c   1.000
_cell.angle_alpha   90.00
_cell.angle_beta   90.00
_cell.angle_gamma   90.00
#
_symmetry.space_group_name_H-M   'P 1'
#
loop_
_entity.id
_entity.type
_entity.pdbx_description
1 polymer ?
#
loop_
_entity_poly.entity_id
_entity_poly.type
_entity_poly.pdbx_seq_one_letter_code
_entity_poly.pdbx_strand_id
1 'polypeptide(L)'
;MRLEDVIRAALGELKADVVFSGGEIINVFTGEIEKADVAVKDDTIVCVGDVKGHVGANTKVLDVSGMYLSPGFFDAHIHVESSQITPTEFARLCLPHGTTSVVWDPHEIANVTGVDGLIEFLREVRGLPVNFFVVIPSCVPASDPKLGEAGGRIDVEDIERLKGEEGIVGLAEMMNFPGVLGLDPSVVAKLKASREMRVIDGHCPGLSGRELCAYIAAGVRSDHESVSGEEGVEKLRRGMFLMLREGTASKNLSELLRPIVRLGLDTRNCLLACDD
;
A
#
# COMPACT_ATOMS: atom_id res chain seq x y z
N MET A 1 -22.55 -4.15 6.26
CA MET A 1 -23.64 -5.14 6.45
C MET A 1 -23.54 -5.79 7.84
N ARG A 2 -24.63 -6.32 8.42
CA ARG A 2 -24.55 -7.15 9.66
C ARG A 2 -24.01 -8.55 9.32
N LEU A 3 -23.34 -9.19 10.28
CA LEU A 3 -22.76 -10.52 10.07
C LEU A 3 -23.80 -11.57 9.64
N GLU A 4 -24.99 -11.52 10.22
CA GLU A 4 -26.09 -12.43 9.88
C GLU A 4 -26.54 -12.26 8.42
N ASP A 5 -26.57 -11.02 7.93
CA ASP A 5 -26.97 -10.73 6.55
C ASP A 5 -25.87 -11.20 5.58
N VAL A 6 -24.58 -11.09 5.94
CA VAL A 6 -23.47 -11.66 5.15
C VAL A 6 -23.62 -13.18 5.04
N ILE A 7 -23.87 -13.86 6.15
CA ILE A 7 -24.06 -15.32 6.17
C ILE A 7 -25.27 -15.72 5.31
N ARG A 8 -26.41 -15.02 5.45
CA ARG A 8 -27.61 -15.30 4.66
C ARG A 8 -27.42 -15.03 3.17
N ALA A 9 -26.65 -14.00 2.82
CA ALA A 9 -26.26 -13.73 1.44
C ALA A 9 -25.32 -14.83 0.90
N ALA A 10 -24.35 -15.27 1.68
CA ALA A 10 -23.46 -16.37 1.32
C ALA A 10 -24.21 -17.70 1.09
N LEU A 11 -25.25 -17.96 1.89
CA LEU A 11 -26.17 -19.09 1.72
C LEU A 11 -27.16 -18.93 0.55
N GLY A 12 -27.19 -17.78 -0.13
CA GLY A 12 -28.10 -17.48 -1.24
C GLY A 12 -29.54 -17.14 -0.81
N GLU A 13 -29.81 -16.98 0.49
CA GLU A 13 -31.11 -16.53 1.00
C GLU A 13 -31.37 -15.06 0.65
N LEU A 14 -30.34 -14.23 0.80
CA LEU A 14 -30.32 -12.86 0.29
C LEU A 14 -29.64 -12.87 -1.08
N LYS A 15 -30.33 -12.33 -2.09
CA LYS A 15 -29.82 -12.31 -3.46
C LYS A 15 -28.74 -11.24 -3.63
N ALA A 16 -27.69 -11.61 -4.35
CA ALA A 16 -26.55 -10.75 -4.66
C ALA A 16 -27.00 -9.53 -5.47
N ASP A 17 -26.25 -8.44 -5.35
CA ASP A 17 -26.47 -7.24 -6.16
C ASP A 17 -25.81 -7.40 -7.54
N VAL A 18 -24.61 -8.01 -7.56
CA VAL A 18 -23.87 -8.32 -8.79
C VAL A 18 -23.39 -9.76 -8.75
N VAL A 19 -23.48 -10.44 -9.89
CA VAL A 19 -22.87 -11.75 -10.12
C VAL A 19 -21.99 -11.67 -11.37
N PHE A 20 -20.75 -12.11 -11.26
CA PHE A 20 -19.85 -12.33 -12.38
C PHE A 20 -19.85 -13.82 -12.73
N SER A 21 -20.26 -14.17 -13.94
CA SER A 21 -20.44 -15.57 -14.36
C SER A 21 -19.55 -15.94 -15.55
N GLY A 22 -19.03 -17.17 -15.54
CA GLY A 22 -18.28 -17.78 -16.63
C GLY A 22 -16.78 -17.48 -16.66
N GLY A 23 -16.25 -16.74 -15.68
CA GLY A 23 -14.86 -16.27 -15.69
C GLY A 23 -13.84 -17.23 -15.09
N GLU A 24 -12.57 -16.83 -15.19
CA GLU A 24 -11.41 -17.53 -14.65
C GLU A 24 -10.77 -16.70 -13.53
N ILE A 25 -10.86 -17.15 -12.29
CA ILE A 25 -10.34 -16.42 -11.13
C ILE A 25 -8.84 -16.68 -10.98
N ILE A 26 -8.07 -15.60 -10.85
CA ILE A 26 -6.66 -15.66 -10.45
C ILE A 26 -6.63 -15.86 -8.93
N ASN A 27 -6.51 -17.11 -8.49
CA ASN A 27 -6.46 -17.45 -7.08
C ASN A 27 -5.06 -17.18 -6.51
N VAL A 28 -4.87 -15.97 -5.99
CA VAL A 28 -3.59 -15.51 -5.43
C VAL A 28 -3.16 -16.26 -4.15
N PHE A 29 -4.04 -17.06 -3.56
CA PHE A 29 -3.70 -17.88 -2.39
C PHE A 29 -3.01 -19.18 -2.78
N THR A 30 -3.46 -19.82 -3.87
CA THR A 30 -2.92 -21.10 -4.36
C THR A 30 -2.00 -20.96 -5.56
N GLY A 31 -2.01 -19.81 -6.24
CA GLY A 31 -1.28 -19.57 -7.48
C GLY A 31 -1.93 -20.24 -8.70
N GLU A 32 -3.22 -20.61 -8.61
CA GLU A 32 -3.97 -21.30 -9.65
C GLU A 32 -4.92 -20.35 -10.39
N ILE A 33 -5.31 -20.76 -11.60
CA ILE A 33 -6.44 -20.17 -12.32
C ILE A 33 -7.60 -21.14 -12.18
N GLU A 34 -8.65 -20.72 -11.47
CA GLU A 34 -9.82 -21.55 -11.19
C GLU A 34 -11.05 -21.06 -11.97
N LYS A 35 -11.81 -21.97 -12.58
CA LYS A 35 -13.06 -21.62 -13.23
C LYS A 35 -14.18 -21.54 -12.19
N ALA A 36 -14.64 -20.34 -11.89
CA ALA A 36 -15.66 -20.10 -10.88
C ALA A 36 -16.38 -18.77 -11.13
N ASP A 37 -17.58 -18.67 -10.58
CA ASP A 37 -18.38 -17.44 -10.60
C ASP A 37 -18.24 -16.70 -9.25
N VAL A 38 -18.52 -15.40 -9.24
CA VAL A 38 -18.40 -14.56 -8.03
C VAL A 38 -19.70 -13.81 -7.78
N ALA A 39 -20.21 -13.87 -6.54
CA ALA A 39 -21.38 -13.12 -6.11
C ALA A 39 -20.99 -12.05 -5.08
N VAL A 40 -21.50 -10.83 -5.28
CA VAL A 40 -21.24 -9.66 -4.44
C VAL A 40 -22.55 -9.10 -3.90
N LYS A 41 -22.58 -8.81 -2.60
CA LYS A 41 -23.70 -8.15 -1.92
C LYS A 41 -23.16 -6.96 -1.13
N ASP A 42 -23.74 -5.79 -1.33
CA ASP A 42 -23.23 -4.50 -0.87
C ASP A 42 -21.74 -4.34 -1.23
N ASP A 43 -20.86 -4.33 -0.23
CA ASP A 43 -19.39 -4.18 -0.32
C ASP A 43 -18.62 -5.51 -0.14
N THR A 44 -19.34 -6.64 -0.08
CA THR A 44 -18.78 -7.92 0.35
C THR A 44 -18.91 -9.00 -0.73
N ILE A 45 -17.81 -9.70 -1.02
CA ILE A 45 -17.85 -10.95 -1.78
C ILE A 45 -18.46 -12.02 -0.88
N VAL A 46 -19.64 -12.54 -1.26
CA VAL A 46 -20.41 -13.49 -0.46
C VAL A 46 -20.29 -14.94 -0.95
N CYS A 47 -19.88 -15.15 -2.20
CA CYS A 47 -19.63 -16.48 -2.74
C CYS A 47 -18.62 -16.44 -3.89
N VAL A 48 -17.75 -17.44 -3.92
CA VAL A 48 -16.90 -17.80 -5.05
C VAL A 48 -17.17 -19.28 -5.34
N GLY A 49 -17.58 -19.62 -6.57
CA GLY A 49 -17.97 -20.99 -6.95
C GLY A 49 -19.32 -21.04 -7.67
N ASP A 50 -20.23 -21.92 -7.23
CA ASP A 50 -21.60 -22.00 -7.78
C ASP A 50 -22.50 -20.92 -7.18
N VAL A 51 -22.82 -19.92 -8.00
CA VAL A 51 -23.61 -18.75 -7.60
C VAL A 51 -25.07 -18.79 -8.09
N LYS A 52 -25.54 -19.91 -8.64
CA LYS A 52 -26.93 -20.02 -9.15
C LYS A 52 -27.98 -19.66 -8.09
N GLY A 53 -27.72 -20.04 -6.84
CA GLY A 53 -28.57 -19.72 -5.70
C GLY A 53 -28.63 -18.23 -5.36
N HIS A 54 -27.67 -17.43 -5.82
CA HIS A 54 -27.51 -16.02 -5.45
C HIS A 54 -28.21 -15.05 -6.42
N VAL A 55 -28.66 -15.54 -7.58
CA VAL A 55 -29.35 -14.73 -8.60
C VAL A 55 -30.83 -14.55 -8.26
N GLY A 56 -31.29 -13.30 -8.26
CA GLY A 56 -32.70 -12.92 -8.14
C GLY A 56 -33.12 -11.90 -9.19
N ALA A 57 -34.37 -11.44 -9.11
CA ALA A 57 -34.95 -10.51 -10.10
C ALA A 57 -34.20 -9.18 -10.23
N ASN A 58 -33.50 -8.73 -9.18
CA ASN A 58 -32.76 -7.47 -9.15
C ASN A 58 -31.24 -7.67 -9.25
N THR A 59 -30.75 -8.91 -9.38
CA THR A 59 -29.32 -9.19 -9.45
C THR A 59 -28.80 -8.84 -10.84
N LYS A 60 -27.76 -8.01 -10.91
CA LYS A 60 -27.06 -7.72 -12.15
C LYS A 60 -26.09 -8.87 -12.47
N VAL A 61 -26.41 -9.67 -13.48
CA VAL A 61 -25.52 -10.74 -13.94
C VAL A 61 -24.63 -10.20 -15.07
N LEU A 62 -23.32 -10.33 -14.89
CA LEU A 62 -22.28 -9.95 -15.84
C LEU A 62 -21.62 -11.23 -16.37
N ASP A 63 -21.77 -11.50 -17.67
CA ASP A 63 -21.04 -12.57 -18.35
C ASP A 63 -19.60 -12.11 -18.59
N VAL A 64 -18.66 -12.80 -17.97
CA VAL A 64 -17.21 -12.57 -18.06
C VAL A 64 -16.51 -13.79 -18.65
N SER A 65 -17.21 -14.58 -19.45
CA SER A 65 -16.66 -15.73 -20.16
C SER A 65 -15.44 -15.36 -21.00
N GLY A 66 -14.34 -16.11 -20.83
CA GLY A 66 -13.07 -15.85 -21.51
C GLY A 66 -12.27 -14.67 -20.94
N MET A 67 -12.69 -14.12 -19.79
CA MET A 67 -11.96 -13.10 -19.05
C MET A 67 -11.41 -13.66 -17.74
N TYR A 68 -10.36 -13.01 -17.24
CA TYR A 68 -9.82 -13.27 -15.92
C TYR A 68 -10.42 -12.33 -14.87
N LEU A 69 -10.75 -12.87 -13.70
CA LEU A 69 -11.08 -12.09 -12.51
C LEU A 69 -9.86 -12.05 -11.59
N SER A 70 -9.36 -10.85 -11.35
CA SER A 70 -8.29 -10.57 -10.39
C SER A 70 -8.84 -9.75 -9.23
N PRO A 71 -8.30 -9.90 -8.01
CA PRO A 71 -8.34 -8.81 -7.04
C PRO A 71 -7.84 -7.51 -7.69
N GLY A 72 -8.43 -6.38 -7.29
CA GLY A 72 -7.93 -5.08 -7.72
C GLY A 72 -6.47 -4.90 -7.31
N PHE A 73 -5.69 -4.20 -8.14
CA PHE A 73 -4.29 -3.94 -7.84
C PHE A 73 -4.16 -2.97 -6.67
N PHE A 74 -3.10 -3.19 -5.89
CA PHE A 74 -2.72 -2.38 -4.76
C PHE A 74 -1.29 -1.88 -4.99
N ASP A 75 -1.13 -0.57 -5.11
CA ASP A 75 0.19 0.05 -5.15
C ASP A 75 0.70 0.27 -3.72
N ALA A 76 1.84 -0.34 -3.39
CA ALA A 76 2.33 -0.43 -2.02
C ALA A 76 3.10 0.81 -1.54
N HIS A 77 3.50 1.71 -2.45
CA HIS A 77 4.19 2.97 -2.13
C HIS A 77 4.19 3.89 -3.35
N ILE A 78 3.60 5.08 -3.22
CA ILE A 78 3.57 6.11 -4.27
C ILE A 78 3.68 7.52 -3.71
N HIS A 79 4.07 8.43 -4.60
CA HIS A 79 3.95 9.88 -4.47
C HIS A 79 3.08 10.42 -5.60
N VAL A 80 1.81 10.76 -5.32
CA VAL A 80 0.88 11.31 -6.34
C VAL A 80 1.43 12.61 -6.94
N GLU A 81 2.14 13.39 -6.13
CA GLU A 81 2.75 14.66 -6.49
C GLU A 81 3.74 14.55 -7.65
N SER A 82 4.46 13.42 -7.76
CA SER A 82 5.42 13.13 -8.83
C SER A 82 4.73 13.07 -10.20
N SER A 83 3.43 12.73 -10.24
CA SER A 83 2.60 12.77 -11.45
C SER A 83 2.09 14.17 -11.81
N GLN A 84 2.34 15.20 -10.99
CA GLN A 84 1.93 16.60 -11.19
C GLN A 84 0.41 16.79 -11.37
N ILE A 85 -0.38 15.92 -10.77
CA ILE A 85 -1.84 15.94 -10.80
C ILE A 85 -2.41 15.82 -9.38
N THR A 86 -3.70 16.09 -9.22
CA THR A 86 -4.37 15.92 -7.92
C THR A 86 -4.70 14.44 -7.67
N PRO A 87 -4.93 14.02 -6.41
CA PRO A 87 -5.44 12.70 -6.09
C PRO A 87 -6.72 12.33 -6.84
N THR A 88 -7.62 13.29 -7.07
CA THR A 88 -8.83 13.10 -7.88
C THR A 88 -8.49 12.67 -9.31
N GLU A 89 -7.56 13.35 -9.98
CA GLU A 89 -7.14 13.01 -11.34
C GLU A 89 -6.34 11.71 -11.38
N PHE A 90 -5.52 11.46 -10.36
CA PHE A 90 -4.82 10.19 -10.20
C PHE A 90 -5.81 9.02 -10.13
N ALA A 91 -6.83 9.11 -9.27
CA ALA A 91 -7.87 8.09 -9.15
C ALA A 91 -8.64 7.87 -10.46
N ARG A 92 -8.94 8.95 -11.19
CA ARG A 92 -9.58 8.88 -12.52
C ARG A 92 -8.73 8.12 -13.54
N LEU A 93 -7.40 8.22 -13.45
CA LEU A 93 -6.46 7.61 -14.39
C LEU A 93 -6.11 6.17 -14.01
N CYS A 94 -5.89 5.85 -12.73
CA CYS A 94 -5.43 4.53 -12.32
C CYS A 94 -6.56 3.49 -12.22
N LEU A 95 -7.77 3.90 -11.81
CA LEU A 95 -8.89 2.99 -11.61
C LEU A 95 -9.30 2.21 -12.88
N PRO A 96 -9.35 2.81 -14.09
CA PRO A 96 -9.59 2.07 -15.34
C PRO A 96 -8.53 1.01 -15.65
N HIS A 97 -7.34 1.11 -15.06
CA HIS A 97 -6.26 0.11 -15.18
C HIS A 97 -6.27 -0.94 -14.07
N GLY A 98 -7.26 -0.91 -13.18
CA GLY A 98 -7.47 -1.93 -12.15
C GLY A 98 -6.84 -1.62 -10.79
N THR A 99 -6.15 -0.49 -10.63
CA THR A 99 -5.66 -0.04 -9.31
C THR A 99 -6.83 0.45 -8.47
N THR A 100 -7.08 -0.24 -7.37
CA THR A 100 -8.21 0.07 -6.47
C THR A 100 -7.76 0.62 -5.13
N SER A 101 -6.48 0.47 -4.80
CA SER A 101 -5.90 0.89 -3.52
C SER A 101 -4.47 1.36 -3.72
N VAL A 102 -4.04 2.33 -2.93
CA VAL A 102 -2.66 2.86 -2.92
C VAL A 102 -2.23 3.20 -1.50
N VAL A 103 -0.95 2.97 -1.19
CA VAL A 103 -0.30 3.55 -0.01
C VAL A 103 0.39 4.82 -0.46
N TRP A 104 -0.10 5.97 0.00
CA TRP A 104 0.36 7.27 -0.46
C TRP A 104 1.19 7.94 0.63
N ASP A 105 2.43 8.29 0.29
CA ASP A 105 3.28 9.18 1.06
C ASP A 105 3.24 10.61 0.46
N PRO A 106 2.49 11.54 1.08
CA PRO A 106 2.35 12.91 0.61
C PRO A 106 3.49 13.81 1.12
N HIS A 107 4.73 13.31 1.16
CA HIS A 107 5.85 14.08 1.73
C HIS A 107 6.14 15.35 0.96
N GLU A 108 5.79 15.42 -0.33
CA GLU A 108 6.03 16.62 -1.14
C GLU A 108 5.07 17.74 -0.72
N ILE A 109 3.79 17.40 -0.54
CA ILE A 109 2.81 18.32 0.04
C ILE A 109 3.25 18.77 1.43
N ALA A 110 3.66 17.84 2.30
CA ALA A 110 4.02 18.17 3.67
C ALA A 110 5.30 19.03 3.75
N ASN A 111 6.29 18.83 2.89
CA ASN A 111 7.46 19.70 2.82
C ASN A 111 7.11 21.14 2.41
N VAL A 112 6.07 21.35 1.60
CA VAL A 112 5.64 22.70 1.18
C VAL A 112 4.69 23.34 2.20
N THR A 113 3.75 22.57 2.74
CA THR A 113 2.57 23.11 3.44
C THR A 113 2.41 22.63 4.89
N GLY A 114 3.22 21.67 5.34
CA GLY A 114 3.11 21.06 6.66
C GLY A 114 1.81 20.26 6.85
N VAL A 115 1.42 20.08 8.12
CA VAL A 115 0.23 19.32 8.51
C VAL A 115 -1.07 19.87 7.94
N ASP A 116 -1.19 21.19 7.84
CA ASP A 116 -2.46 21.80 7.42
C ASP A 116 -2.80 21.49 5.97
N GLY A 117 -1.79 21.45 5.08
CA GLY A 117 -2.01 21.00 3.70
C GLY A 117 -2.29 19.50 3.63
N LEU A 118 -1.59 18.69 4.41
CA LEU A 118 -1.88 17.25 4.50
C LEU A 118 -3.34 16.97 4.89
N ILE A 119 -3.88 17.70 5.87
CA ILE A 119 -5.29 17.55 6.29
C ILE A 119 -6.26 17.89 5.16
N GLU A 120 -5.94 18.89 4.33
CA GLU A 120 -6.81 19.24 3.20
C GLU A 120 -6.83 18.11 2.15
N PHE A 121 -5.67 17.54 1.82
CA PHE A 121 -5.60 16.41 0.89
C PHE A 121 -6.21 15.12 1.46
N LEU A 122 -6.15 14.89 2.78
CA LEU A 122 -6.88 13.81 3.44
C LEU A 122 -8.40 13.93 3.22
N ARG A 123 -8.94 15.15 3.19
CA ARG A 123 -10.36 15.37 2.88
C ARG A 123 -10.69 15.07 1.42
N GLU A 124 -9.80 15.42 0.49
CA GLU A 124 -9.98 15.10 -0.93
C GLU A 124 -10.11 13.59 -1.14
N VAL A 125 -9.17 12.81 -0.58
CA VAL A 125 -9.10 11.36 -0.88
C VAL A 125 -10.23 10.54 -0.27
N ARG A 126 -10.87 11.01 0.83
CA ARG A 126 -12.01 10.31 1.47
C ARG A 126 -13.22 10.13 0.54
N GLY A 127 -13.37 10.99 -0.47
CA GLY A 127 -14.47 10.94 -1.43
C GLY A 127 -14.19 10.13 -2.69
N LEU A 128 -13.00 9.56 -2.84
CA LEU A 128 -12.55 8.94 -4.09
C LEU A 128 -12.91 7.45 -4.16
N PRO A 129 -13.10 6.91 -5.37
CA PRO A 129 -13.38 5.48 -5.59
C PRO A 129 -12.16 4.57 -5.45
N VAL A 130 -10.97 5.15 -5.26
CA VAL A 130 -9.72 4.45 -4.96
C VAL A 130 -9.44 4.60 -3.47
N ASN A 131 -9.06 3.51 -2.81
CA ASN A 131 -8.71 3.55 -1.39
C ASN A 131 -7.31 4.14 -1.22
N PHE A 132 -7.23 5.31 -0.58
CA PHE A 132 -5.96 5.90 -0.18
C PHE A 132 -5.66 5.51 1.27
N PHE A 133 -4.59 4.73 1.45
CA PHE A 133 -3.99 4.45 2.74
C PHE A 133 -2.82 5.41 2.93
N VAL A 134 -3.04 6.48 3.67
CA VAL A 134 -2.07 7.57 3.79
C VAL A 134 -1.09 7.26 4.91
N VAL A 135 0.19 7.43 4.64
CA VAL A 135 1.27 7.33 5.64
C VAL A 135 1.77 8.73 5.98
N ILE A 136 2.08 8.99 7.25
CA ILE A 136 2.52 10.31 7.72
C ILE A 136 3.96 10.55 7.24
N PRO A 137 4.25 11.64 6.52
CA PRO A 137 5.61 11.95 6.07
C PRO A 137 6.61 11.99 7.23
N SER A 138 7.64 11.16 7.14
CA SER A 138 8.52 10.89 8.29
C SER A 138 9.65 11.92 8.44
N CYS A 139 10.13 12.44 7.30
CA CYS A 139 11.34 13.25 7.19
C CYS A 139 11.02 14.63 6.56
N VAL A 140 10.28 15.46 7.31
CA VAL A 140 9.91 16.83 6.90
C VAL A 140 10.47 17.87 7.89
N PRO A 141 11.54 18.61 7.54
CA PRO A 141 12.37 18.45 6.34
C PRO A 141 13.24 17.18 6.38
N ALA A 142 13.73 16.76 5.20
CA ALA A 142 14.58 15.57 5.07
C ALA A 142 16.02 15.77 5.56
N SER A 143 16.48 17.02 5.60
CA SER A 143 17.85 17.38 5.99
C SER A 143 17.89 18.27 7.24
N ASP A 144 19.06 18.36 7.87
CA ASP A 144 19.30 19.26 8.99
C ASP A 144 18.89 20.69 8.59
N PRO A 145 18.14 21.43 9.44
CA PRO A 145 17.75 22.82 9.18
C PRO A 145 18.90 23.78 8.80
N LYS A 146 20.15 23.42 9.11
CA LYS A 146 21.35 24.17 8.70
C LYS A 146 21.74 23.97 7.24
N LEU A 147 21.26 22.89 6.60
CA LEU A 147 21.55 22.53 5.21
C LEU A 147 20.45 23.00 4.26
N GLY A 148 19.22 23.16 4.75
CA GLY A 148 18.08 23.65 3.99
C GLY A 148 16.87 23.91 4.88
N GLU A 149 15.94 24.71 4.37
CA GLU A 149 14.66 25.01 5.02
C GLU A 149 13.52 24.49 4.14
N ALA A 150 12.46 23.99 4.77
CA ALA A 150 11.22 23.56 4.12
C ALA A 150 10.07 24.49 4.53
N GLY A 151 9.03 24.56 3.71
CA GLY A 151 7.83 25.33 4.03
C GLY A 151 7.01 24.71 5.17
N GLY A 152 7.11 23.39 5.35
CA GLY A 152 6.45 22.63 6.40
C GLY A 152 7.41 21.91 7.35
N ARG A 153 6.82 21.36 8.41
CA ARG A 153 7.47 20.51 9.41
C ARG A 153 6.45 19.47 9.88
N ILE A 154 6.95 18.27 10.19
CA ILE A 154 6.18 17.24 10.91
C ILE A 154 7.00 16.84 12.13
N ASP A 155 6.50 17.16 13.32
CA ASP A 155 7.06 16.73 14.60
C ASP A 155 6.26 15.58 15.25
N VAL A 156 6.55 15.27 16.51
CA VAL A 156 5.91 14.15 17.21
C VAL A 156 4.47 14.52 17.57
N GLU A 157 4.23 15.76 17.94
CA GLU A 157 2.92 16.30 18.26
C GLU A 157 1.99 16.23 17.03
N ASP A 158 2.54 16.53 15.85
CA ASP A 158 1.86 16.36 14.57
C ASP A 158 1.52 14.89 14.26
N ILE A 159 2.46 13.97 14.49
CA ILE A 159 2.22 12.52 14.32
C ILE A 159 1.08 12.06 15.24
N GLU A 160 1.10 12.44 16.51
CA GLU A 160 0.03 12.10 17.46
C GLU A 160 -1.32 12.67 17.05
N ARG A 161 -1.34 13.90 16.51
CA ARG A 161 -2.55 14.51 15.96
C ARG A 161 -3.08 13.73 14.75
N LEU A 162 -2.22 13.35 13.81
CA LEU A 162 -2.60 12.71 12.56
C LEU A 162 -3.03 11.24 12.71
N LYS A 163 -2.56 10.53 13.74
CA LYS A 163 -3.02 9.15 14.04
C LYS A 163 -4.54 9.02 14.18
N GLY A 164 -5.21 10.09 14.60
CA GLY A 164 -6.67 10.11 14.76
C GLY A 164 -7.44 10.36 13.47
N GLU A 165 -6.77 10.73 12.38
CA GLU A 165 -7.42 11.04 11.11
C GLU A 165 -7.76 9.77 10.33
N GLU A 166 -8.99 9.71 9.83
CA GLU A 166 -9.44 8.64 8.94
C GLU A 166 -8.59 8.62 7.66
N GLY A 167 -8.12 7.43 7.29
CA GLY A 167 -7.24 7.19 6.15
C GLY A 167 -5.76 7.04 6.52
N ILE A 168 -5.33 7.53 7.69
CA ILE A 168 -3.95 7.39 8.17
C ILE A 168 -3.68 5.98 8.68
N VAL A 169 -2.65 5.32 8.15
CA VAL A 169 -2.30 3.93 8.51
C VAL A 169 -0.94 3.75 9.15
N GLY A 170 -0.02 4.70 8.97
CA GLY A 170 1.36 4.50 9.39
C GLY A 170 2.25 5.73 9.27
N LEU A 171 3.54 5.49 9.46
CA LEU A 171 4.61 6.45 9.20
C LEU A 171 5.26 6.08 7.87
N ALA A 172 5.48 7.08 7.02
CA ALA A 172 6.04 6.90 5.70
C ALA A 172 7.55 6.62 5.76
N GLU A 173 8.17 6.52 4.59
CA GLU A 173 9.53 6.05 4.42
C GLU A 173 10.55 6.75 5.34
N MET A 174 11.14 6.01 6.29
CA MET A 174 12.16 6.53 7.20
C MET A 174 13.52 6.65 6.49
N MET A 175 13.64 7.61 5.57
CA MET A 175 14.86 7.89 4.79
C MET A 175 16.04 8.37 5.64
N ASN A 176 15.78 8.96 6.81
CA ASN A 176 16.83 9.30 7.79
C ASN A 176 17.29 8.07 8.58
N PHE A 177 17.64 6.99 7.87
CA PHE A 177 18.27 5.80 8.46
C PHE A 177 19.60 6.13 9.18
N PRO A 178 20.42 7.13 8.77
CA PRO A 178 21.59 7.52 9.56
C PRO A 178 21.20 8.03 10.95
N GLY A 179 20.10 8.79 11.07
CA GLY A 179 19.53 9.21 12.34
C GLY A 179 19.00 8.05 13.18
N VAL A 180 18.43 7.01 12.55
CA VAL A 180 18.04 5.78 13.26
C VAL A 180 19.26 5.10 13.89
N LEU A 181 20.31 4.88 13.10
CA LEU A 181 21.54 4.20 13.55
C LEU A 181 22.33 5.04 14.57
N GLY A 182 22.32 6.36 14.39
CA GLY A 182 22.95 7.34 15.27
C GLY A 182 22.13 7.67 16.52
N LEU A 183 20.94 7.08 16.68
CA LEU A 183 20.01 7.36 17.77
C LEU A 183 19.68 8.85 17.90
N ASP A 184 19.46 9.53 16.77
CA ASP A 184 19.02 10.91 16.76
C ASP A 184 17.73 11.05 17.60
N PRO A 185 17.70 11.94 18.62
CA PRO A 185 16.58 12.02 19.53
C PRO A 185 15.24 12.29 18.83
N SER A 186 15.24 13.09 17.76
CA SER A 186 14.02 13.44 17.03
C SER A 186 13.51 12.26 16.21
N VAL A 187 14.40 11.54 15.51
CA VAL A 187 14.05 10.34 14.73
C VAL A 187 13.54 9.23 15.66
N VAL A 188 14.24 8.98 16.75
CA VAL A 188 13.81 7.97 17.74
C VAL A 188 12.47 8.33 18.36
N ALA A 189 12.19 9.62 18.61
CA ALA A 189 10.91 10.05 19.13
C ALA A 189 9.76 9.81 18.14
N LYS A 190 9.95 10.11 16.84
CA LYS A 190 8.98 9.80 15.79
C LYS A 190 8.70 8.29 15.68
N LEU A 191 9.76 7.47 15.68
CA LEU A 191 9.61 6.01 15.63
C LEU A 191 8.85 5.46 16.85
N LYS A 192 9.12 6.00 18.04
CA LYS A 192 8.38 5.64 19.27
C LYS A 192 6.91 6.04 19.18
N ALA A 193 6.62 7.24 18.68
CA ALA A 193 5.25 7.68 18.46
C ALA A 193 4.53 6.72 17.50
N SER A 194 5.15 6.35 16.39
CA SER A 194 4.49 5.52 15.36
C SER A 194 4.46 4.01 15.66
N ARG A 195 5.00 3.56 16.79
CA ARG A 195 5.20 2.13 17.09
C ARG A 195 3.93 1.27 17.09
N GLU A 196 2.80 1.85 17.48
CA GLU A 196 1.50 1.17 17.53
C GLU A 196 0.68 1.34 16.24
N MET A 197 1.22 2.06 15.24
CA MET A 197 0.59 2.19 13.93
C MET A 197 0.76 0.89 13.12
N ARG A 198 0.01 0.75 12.02
CA ARG A 198 0.00 -0.50 11.25
C ARG A 198 1.31 -0.73 10.51
N VAL A 199 1.86 0.34 9.95
CA VAL A 199 3.08 0.32 9.13
C VAL A 199 4.04 1.43 9.54
N ILE A 200 5.32 1.13 9.44
CA ILE A 200 6.41 2.10 9.42
C ILE A 200 7.24 1.69 8.21
N ASP A 201 7.13 2.49 7.15
CA ASP A 201 7.82 2.22 5.90
C ASP A 201 9.27 2.69 5.95
N GLY A 202 10.09 2.09 5.09
CA GLY A 202 11.52 2.31 5.07
C GLY A 202 12.08 2.75 3.73
N HIS A 203 13.24 3.37 3.82
CA HIS A 203 14.08 3.82 2.72
C HIS A 203 15.52 3.68 3.21
N CYS A 204 16.17 2.58 2.84
CA CYS A 204 17.49 2.23 3.36
C CYS A 204 18.41 1.64 2.28
N PRO A 205 18.74 2.42 1.24
CA PRO A 205 19.62 1.96 0.16
C PRO A 205 21.00 1.56 0.68
N GLY A 206 21.47 0.37 0.29
CA GLY A 206 22.78 -0.17 0.63
C GLY A 206 22.93 -0.65 2.08
N LEU A 207 21.87 -0.57 2.89
CA LEU A 207 21.93 -0.94 4.30
C LEU A 207 21.95 -2.48 4.45
N SER A 208 22.97 -3.00 5.14
CA SER A 208 23.22 -4.45 5.25
C SER A 208 23.67 -4.89 6.64
N GLY A 209 23.68 -6.19 6.88
CA GLY A 209 24.27 -6.78 8.08
C GLY A 209 23.67 -6.25 9.38
N ARG A 210 24.53 -5.77 10.29
CA ARG A 210 24.09 -5.34 11.64
C ARG A 210 23.30 -4.04 11.61
N GLU A 211 23.61 -3.15 10.67
CA GLU A 211 22.92 -1.86 10.55
C GLU A 211 21.50 -2.06 10.03
N LEU A 212 21.32 -2.96 9.04
CA LEU A 212 20.01 -3.39 8.59
C LEU A 212 19.19 -4.00 9.73
N CYS A 213 19.81 -4.90 10.52
CA CYS A 213 19.14 -5.47 11.69
C CYS A 213 18.72 -4.39 12.72
N ALA A 214 19.53 -3.36 12.92
CA ALA A 214 19.20 -2.26 13.82
C ALA A 214 18.02 -1.42 13.31
N TYR A 215 17.99 -1.14 12.00
CA TYR A 215 16.89 -0.42 11.35
C TYR A 215 15.57 -1.18 11.43
N ILE A 216 15.58 -2.49 11.16
CA ILE A 216 14.40 -3.36 11.34
C ILE A 216 13.98 -3.41 12.82
N ALA A 217 14.93 -3.55 13.73
CA ALA A 217 14.65 -3.58 15.17
C ALA A 217 14.05 -2.26 15.69
N ALA A 218 14.29 -1.15 15.00
CA ALA A 218 13.68 0.15 15.30
C ALA A 218 12.18 0.20 14.94
N GLY A 219 11.66 -0.81 14.22
CA GLY A 219 10.25 -0.97 13.89
C GLY A 219 9.94 -0.78 12.41
N VAL A 220 10.93 -0.41 11.58
CA VAL A 220 10.75 -0.24 10.13
C VAL A 220 10.60 -1.60 9.45
N ARG A 221 9.61 -1.75 8.57
CA ARG A 221 9.19 -3.07 8.06
C ARG A 221 9.36 -3.27 6.56
N SER A 222 9.51 -2.20 5.80
CA SER A 222 9.57 -2.26 4.34
C SER A 222 10.78 -1.50 3.80
N ASP A 223 11.07 -1.72 2.53
CA ASP A 223 12.04 -0.94 1.76
C ASP A 223 11.71 -1.04 0.26
N HIS A 224 11.77 0.10 -0.44
CA HIS A 224 11.69 0.18 -1.90
C HIS A 224 13.04 0.55 -2.56
N GLU A 225 14.07 0.87 -1.77
CA GLU A 225 15.36 1.39 -2.22
C GLU A 225 16.49 0.37 -2.36
N SER A 226 16.16 -0.91 -2.49
CA SER A 226 17.17 -1.93 -2.74
C SER A 226 17.86 -1.67 -4.09
N VAL A 227 19.19 -1.47 -4.06
CA VAL A 227 19.97 -1.10 -5.26
C VAL A 227 20.56 -2.31 -5.98
N SER A 228 20.40 -3.51 -5.43
CA SER A 228 20.86 -4.76 -6.03
C SER A 228 19.98 -5.93 -5.62
N GLY A 229 19.98 -6.99 -6.45
CA GLY A 229 19.28 -8.23 -6.16
C GLY A 229 19.75 -8.92 -4.87
N GLU A 230 21.05 -8.86 -4.57
CA GLU A 230 21.63 -9.40 -3.33
C GLU A 230 21.09 -8.69 -2.09
N GLU A 231 20.97 -7.36 -2.15
CA GLU A 231 20.40 -6.55 -1.07
C GLU A 231 18.91 -6.86 -0.86
N GLY A 232 18.13 -6.94 -1.94
CA GLY A 232 16.72 -7.33 -1.87
C GLY A 232 16.54 -8.72 -1.24
N VAL A 233 17.40 -9.68 -1.60
CA VAL A 233 17.42 -11.01 -0.98
C VAL A 233 17.80 -10.97 0.50
N GLU A 234 18.76 -10.13 0.90
CA GLU A 234 19.10 -9.97 2.33
C GLU A 234 17.91 -9.41 3.11
N LYS A 235 17.32 -8.31 2.65
CA LYS A 235 16.17 -7.64 3.27
C LYS A 235 14.97 -8.58 3.41
N LEU A 236 14.64 -9.30 2.33
CA LEU A 236 13.57 -10.32 2.35
C LEU A 236 13.85 -11.41 3.38
N ARG A 237 15.09 -11.91 3.47
CA ARG A 237 15.51 -12.93 4.47
C ARG A 237 15.49 -12.43 5.91
N ARG A 238 15.48 -11.11 6.13
CA ARG A 238 15.30 -10.49 7.46
C ARG A 238 13.84 -10.22 7.79
N GLY A 239 12.92 -10.59 6.90
CA GLY A 239 11.48 -10.46 7.09
C GLY A 239 10.91 -9.10 6.71
N MET A 240 11.68 -8.27 5.99
CA MET A 240 11.13 -7.03 5.45
C MET A 240 10.16 -7.31 4.29
N PHE A 241 9.23 -6.38 4.08
CA PHE A 241 8.49 -6.25 2.85
C PHE A 241 9.36 -5.56 1.80
N LEU A 242 9.62 -6.23 0.69
CA LEU A 242 10.40 -5.67 -0.41
C LEU A 242 9.44 -5.08 -1.43
N MET A 243 9.43 -3.76 -1.56
CA MET A 243 8.61 -3.03 -2.52
C MET A 243 9.38 -2.89 -3.84
N LEU A 244 9.01 -3.71 -4.82
CA LEU A 244 9.64 -3.78 -6.13
C LEU A 244 9.13 -2.64 -7.00
N ARG A 245 10.02 -1.72 -7.39
CA ARG A 245 9.64 -0.50 -8.13
C ARG A 245 9.65 -0.69 -9.64
N GLU A 246 8.56 -0.28 -10.28
CA GLU A 246 8.47 -0.18 -11.73
C GLU A 246 7.71 1.11 -12.12
N GLY A 247 8.32 2.24 -11.79
CA GLY A 247 7.79 3.60 -12.01
C GLY A 247 8.52 4.36 -13.11
N THR A 248 8.38 5.69 -13.09
CA THR A 248 9.03 6.58 -14.06
C THR A 248 10.49 6.79 -13.70
N ALA A 249 10.78 7.04 -12.42
CA ALA A 249 12.14 7.31 -11.93
C ALA A 249 12.96 6.03 -11.68
N SER A 250 12.31 4.98 -11.17
CA SER A 250 12.97 3.75 -10.71
C SER A 250 12.37 2.51 -11.36
N LYS A 251 13.22 1.68 -12.00
CA LYS A 251 12.84 0.44 -12.70
C LYS A 251 13.73 -0.72 -12.30
N ASN A 252 13.55 -1.20 -11.08
CA ASN A 252 14.40 -2.25 -10.48
C ASN A 252 13.65 -3.56 -10.24
N LEU A 253 12.36 -3.66 -10.56
CA LEU A 253 11.54 -4.86 -10.35
C LEU A 253 12.18 -6.13 -10.93
N SER A 254 12.61 -6.11 -12.20
CA SER A 254 13.20 -7.30 -12.82
C SER A 254 14.53 -7.68 -12.17
N GLU A 255 15.33 -6.69 -11.78
CA GLU A 255 16.64 -6.92 -11.17
C GLU A 255 16.51 -7.57 -9.79
N LEU A 256 15.60 -7.04 -8.96
CA LEU A 256 15.35 -7.52 -7.61
C LEU A 256 14.62 -8.88 -7.60
N LEU A 257 13.65 -9.09 -8.49
CA LEU A 257 12.82 -10.30 -8.50
C LEU A 257 13.56 -11.53 -9.03
N ARG A 258 14.47 -11.36 -10.02
CA ARG A 258 15.21 -12.49 -10.63
C ARG A 258 15.94 -13.39 -9.62
N PRO A 259 16.77 -12.88 -8.70
CA PRO A 259 17.44 -13.74 -7.73
C PRO A 259 16.46 -14.37 -6.73
N ILE A 260 15.39 -13.68 -6.34
CA ILE A 260 14.34 -14.21 -5.46
C ILE A 260 13.70 -15.45 -6.08
N VAL A 261 13.28 -15.35 -7.35
CA VAL A 261 12.71 -16.47 -8.11
C VAL A 261 13.73 -17.59 -8.32
N ARG A 262 14.96 -17.26 -8.73
CA ARG A 262 16.02 -18.26 -8.96
C ARG A 262 16.34 -19.07 -7.70
N LEU A 263 16.31 -18.43 -6.53
CA LEU A 263 16.58 -19.06 -5.25
C LEU A 263 15.35 -19.79 -4.67
N GLY A 264 14.18 -19.71 -5.32
CA GLY A 264 12.94 -20.31 -4.82
C GLY A 264 12.48 -19.71 -3.50
N LEU A 265 12.74 -18.42 -3.28
CA LEU A 265 12.29 -17.74 -2.07
C LEU A 265 10.79 -17.40 -2.16
N ASP A 266 10.15 -17.37 -1.01
CA ASP A 266 8.74 -17.00 -0.88
C ASP A 266 8.51 -15.53 -1.26
N THR A 267 7.60 -15.29 -2.19
CA THR A 267 7.29 -13.97 -2.74
C THR A 267 6.18 -13.23 -1.97
N ARG A 268 5.61 -13.80 -0.90
CA ARG A 268 4.51 -13.16 -0.13
C ARG A 268 4.86 -11.80 0.47
N ASN A 269 6.16 -11.54 0.70
CA ASN A 269 6.65 -10.25 1.19
C ASN A 269 7.19 -9.35 0.05
N CYS A 270 7.04 -9.75 -1.21
CA CYS A 270 7.35 -8.89 -2.36
C CYS A 270 6.08 -8.14 -2.76
N LEU A 271 6.12 -6.83 -2.67
CA LEU A 271 5.03 -5.93 -3.05
C LEU A 271 5.42 -5.18 -4.33
N LEU A 272 4.43 -4.65 -5.05
CA LEU A 272 4.66 -3.80 -6.22
C LEU A 272 4.48 -2.33 -5.82
N ALA A 273 5.38 -1.47 -6.28
CA ALA A 273 5.31 -0.03 -6.04
C ALA A 273 5.61 0.76 -7.32
N CYS A 274 4.92 1.88 -7.53
CA CYS A 274 5.34 2.84 -8.57
C CYS A 274 6.40 3.81 -8.05
N ASP A 275 6.29 4.23 -6.78
CA ASP A 275 7.13 5.29 -6.20
C ASP A 275 6.87 6.66 -6.85
N ASP A 276 7.65 7.03 -7.88
CA ASP A 276 7.56 8.30 -8.63
C ASP A 276 7.15 8.13 -10.10
#